data_AF-A0A975C7L9-F1
#
_entry.id   AF-A0A975C7L9-F1
#
_cell.length_a   1.000
_cell.length_b   1.000
_cell.length_c   1.000
_cell.angle_alpha   90.00
_cell.angle_beta   90.00
_cell.angle_gamma   90.00
#
_symmetry.space_group_name_H-M   'P 1'
#
loop_
_entity.id
_entity.type
_entity.pdbx_description
1 polymer ?
#
loop_
_entity_poly.entity_id
_entity_poly.type
_entity_poly.pdbx_seq_one_letter_code
_entity_poly.pdbx_strand_id
1 'polypeptide(L)'
;MKTKLFLFGFVFVYVWISLPLGMGYHVSWALEATLWQKFKWYIITGLSENYALKLVLSSISMVIYNFLFKRYKHKKIAVCPLRFRVQNK
;
A
#
# COMPACT_ATOMS: atom_id res chain seq x y z
N MET A 1 -5.51 -6.56 -14.43
CA MET A 1 -4.67 -7.20 -13.39
C MET A 1 -5.53 -8.14 -12.58
N LYS A 2 -5.00 -9.22 -12.01
CA LYS A 2 -5.76 -10.06 -11.08
C LYS A 2 -6.25 -9.16 -9.94
N THR A 3 -7.54 -8.91 -9.82
CA THR A 3 -8.17 -8.03 -8.81
C THR A 3 -7.78 -8.40 -7.39
N LYS A 4 -7.50 -9.68 -7.15
CA LYS A 4 -6.93 -10.18 -5.88
C LYS A 4 -5.59 -9.56 -5.52
N LEU A 5 -4.70 -9.35 -6.51
CA LEU A 5 -3.39 -8.72 -6.31
C LEU A 5 -3.51 -7.23 -5.99
N PHE A 6 -4.53 -6.57 -6.57
CA PHE A 6 -4.84 -5.17 -6.31
C PHE A 6 -5.32 -4.96 -4.87
N LEU A 7 -6.29 -5.76 -4.42
CA LEU A 7 -6.78 -5.71 -3.03
C LEU A 7 -5.67 -6.02 -2.03
N PHE A 8 -4.82 -7.00 -2.32
CA PHE A 8 -3.70 -7.35 -1.45
C PHE A 8 -2.70 -6.20 -1.30
N GLY A 9 -2.37 -5.50 -2.39
CA GLY A 9 -1.50 -4.32 -2.34
C GLY A 9 -2.09 -3.17 -1.51
N PHE A 10 -3.39 -2.91 -1.66
CA PHE A 10 -4.09 -1.89 -0.90
C PHE A 10 -4.07 -2.18 0.61
N VAL A 11 -4.38 -3.42 1.00
CA VAL A 11 -4.35 -3.85 2.41
C VAL A 11 -2.92 -3.79 2.96
N PHE A 12 -1.94 -4.20 2.17
CA PHE A 12 -0.54 -4.20 2.60
C PHE A 12 -0.03 -2.79 2.91
N VAL A 13 -0.27 -1.83 2.01
CA VAL A 13 0.10 -0.42 2.19
C VAL A 13 -0.63 0.19 3.39
N TYR A 14 -1.91 -0.13 3.57
CA TYR A 14 -2.70 0.35 4.71
C TYR A 14 -2.12 -0.13 6.05
N VAL A 15 -1.78 -1.42 6.17
CA VAL A 15 -1.16 -1.97 7.39
C VAL A 15 0.21 -1.35 7.62
N TRP A 16 1.02 -1.21 6.57
CA TRP A 16 2.35 -0.59 6.64
C TRP A 16 2.34 0.85 7.16
N ILE A 17 1.37 1.67 6.72
CA ILE A 17 1.20 3.04 7.20
C ILE A 17 0.62 3.05 8.64
N SER A 18 -0.16 2.04 9.00
CA SER A 18 -0.77 1.94 10.34
C SER A 18 0.25 1.66 11.44
N LEU A 19 1.30 0.87 11.16
CA LEU A 19 2.35 0.59 12.15
C LEU A 19 3.04 1.85 12.71
N PRO A 20 3.66 2.73 11.90
CA PRO A 20 4.38 3.89 12.41
C PRO A 20 3.44 4.93 13.03
N LEU A 21 2.21 5.09 12.50
CA LEU A 21 1.23 6.00 13.10
C LEU A 21 0.71 5.51 14.46
N GLY A 22 0.71 4.20 14.70
CA GLY A 22 0.38 3.63 16.02
C GLY A 22 1.44 3.89 17.09
N MET A 23 2.69 4.17 16.71
CA MET A 23 3.77 4.53 17.64
C MET A 23 3.81 6.01 18.00
N GLY A 24 3.12 6.86 17.22
CA GLY A 24 3.16 8.32 17.39
C GLY A 24 2.36 8.84 18.59
N TYR A 25 1.47 8.02 19.16
CA TYR A 25 0.76 8.38 20.38
C TYR A 25 1.59 7.97 21.58
N HIS A 26 1.80 8.93 22.49
CA HIS A 26 2.28 8.73 23.85
C HIS A 26 1.47 7.62 24.54
N VAL A 27 1.82 6.36 24.28
CA VAL A 27 1.50 5.26 25.16
C VAL A 27 2.36 5.54 26.36
N SER A 28 1.81 6.22 27.37
CA SER A 28 2.29 6.09 28.73
C SER A 28 2.34 4.59 28.96
N TRP A 29 3.55 4.03 28.89
CA TRP A 29 3.81 2.61 29.08
C TRP A 29 3.49 2.30 30.54
N ALA A 30 2.20 2.14 30.85
CA ALA A 30 1.74 1.78 32.18
C ALA A 30 2.50 0.49 32.53
N LEU A 31 3.40 0.58 33.51
CA LEU A 31 4.31 -0.51 33.86
C LEU A 31 3.53 -1.80 34.21
N GLU A 32 2.29 -1.65 34.67
CA GLU A 32 1.43 -2.71 35.18
C GLU A 32 0.65 -3.49 34.12
N ALA A 33 0.53 -2.98 32.88
CA ALA A 33 -0.19 -3.71 31.84
C ALA A 33 0.67 -4.82 31.23
N THR A 34 0.10 -6.03 31.13
CA THR A 34 0.76 -7.18 30.52
C THR A 34 1.11 -6.88 29.06
N LEU A 35 2.23 -7.42 28.57
CA LEU A 35 2.67 -7.24 27.17
C LEU A 35 1.55 -7.52 26.15
N TRP A 36 0.65 -8.45 26.48
CA TRP A 36 -0.47 -8.82 25.63
C TRP A 36 -1.60 -7.80 25.57
N GLN A 37 -1.88 -7.11 26.67
CA GLN A 37 -2.84 -6.01 26.68
C GLN A 37 -2.27 -4.80 25.93
N LYS A 38 -0.97 -4.52 26.08
CA LYS A 38 -0.27 -3.46 25.35
C LYS A 38 -0.32 -3.69 23.84
N PHE A 39 -0.05 -4.91 23.39
CA PHE A 39 -0.10 -5.25 21.97
C PHE A 39 -1.51 -5.13 21.38
N LYS A 40 -2.54 -5.59 22.11
CA LYS A 40 -3.93 -5.41 21.68
C LYS A 40 -4.32 -3.95 21.55
N TRP A 41 -4.01 -3.13 22.56
CA TRP A 41 -4.29 -1.69 22.53
C TRP A 41 -3.56 -1.01 21.38
N TYR A 42 -2.27 -1.33 21.20
CA TYR A 42 -1.46 -0.81 20.10
C TYR A 42 -2.06 -1.13 18.72
N ILE A 43 -2.50 -2.37 18.49
CA ILE A 43 -3.13 -2.74 17.22
C ILE A 43 -4.44 -1.99 17.05
N ILE A 44 -5.31 -1.97 18.05
CA ILE A 44 -6.65 -1.37 17.94
C ILE A 44 -6.54 0.13 17.68
N THR A 45 -5.75 0.84 18.49
CA THR A 45 -5.55 2.29 18.35
C THR A 45 -4.79 2.61 17.08
N GLY A 46 -3.74 1.86 16.78
CA GLY A 46 -2.97 1.98 15.55
C GLY A 46 -3.76 1.67 14.28
N LEU A 47 -4.85 0.90 14.33
CA LEU A 47 -5.74 0.67 13.18
C LEU A 47 -6.90 1.67 13.11
N SER A 48 -7.42 2.09 14.26
CA SER A 48 -8.61 2.92 14.39
C SER A 48 -8.30 4.42 14.29
N GLU A 49 -7.20 4.88 14.87
CA GLU A 49 -6.81 6.28 14.79
C GLU A 49 -6.39 6.65 13.39
N ASN A 50 -6.78 7.85 12.96
CA ASN A 50 -6.42 8.40 11.66
C ASN A 50 -6.80 7.47 10.48
N TYR A 51 -7.84 6.64 10.65
CA TYR A 51 -8.29 5.69 9.62
C TYR A 51 -8.60 6.40 8.30
N ALA A 52 -9.18 7.61 8.36
CA ALA A 52 -9.49 8.42 7.19
C ALA A 52 -8.22 8.80 6.40
N LEU A 53 -7.16 9.25 7.10
CA LEU A 53 -5.89 9.59 6.48
C LEU A 53 -5.22 8.37 5.84
N LYS A 54 -5.26 7.22 6.51
CA LYS A 54 -4.70 5.95 6.01
C LYS A 54 -5.44 5.44 4.79
N LEU A 55 -6.77 5.59 4.76
CA LEU A 55 -7.58 5.27 3.58
C LEU A 55 -7.24 6.19 2.40
N VAL A 56 -7.16 7.50 2.63
CA VAL A 56 -6.81 8.47 1.59
C VAL A 56 -5.42 8.18 1.03
N LEU A 57 -4.41 8.01 1.88
CA LEU A 57 -3.05 7.69 1.44
C LEU A 57 -2.99 6.38 0.65
N SER A 58 -3.61 5.32 1.16
CA SER A 58 -3.64 4.03 0.46
C SER A 58 -4.33 4.14 -0.91
N SER A 59 -5.41 4.92 -1.00
CA SER A 59 -6.11 5.18 -2.27
C SER A 59 -5.23 5.95 -3.27
N ILE A 60 -4.49 6.96 -2.82
CA ILE A 60 -3.58 7.76 -3.66
C ILE A 60 -2.43 6.90 -4.16
N SER A 61 -1.80 6.12 -3.27
CA SER A 61 -0.75 5.17 -3.65
C SER A 61 -1.26 4.22 -4.73
N MET A 62 -2.50 3.74 -4.62
CA MET A 62 -3.10 2.85 -5.60
C MET A 62 -3.30 3.50 -6.97
N VAL A 63 -3.79 4.74 -6.98
CA VAL A 63 -3.95 5.53 -8.21
C VAL A 63 -2.60 5.75 -8.88
N ILE A 64 -1.56 6.10 -8.10
CA ILE A 64 -0.19 6.28 -8.60
C ILE A 64 0.35 4.97 -9.19
N TYR A 65 0.21 3.84 -8.49
CA TYR A 65 0.65 2.54 -8.98
C TYR A 65 -0.02 2.18 -10.31
N ASN A 66 -1.32 2.40 -10.43
CA ASN A 66 -2.06 2.11 -11.66
C ASN A 66 -1.60 3.03 -12.81
N PHE A 67 -1.40 4.32 -12.53
CA PHE A 67 -0.91 5.29 -13.51
C PHE A 67 0.51 4.95 -14.01
N LEU A 68 1.42 4.63 -13.09
CA LEU A 68 2.80 4.24 -13.41
C LEU A 68 2.85 2.91 -14.17
N PHE A 69 2.07 1.91 -13.78
CA PHE A 69 2.05 0.63 -14.48
C PHE A 69 1.50 0.76 -15.91
N LYS A 70 0.47 1.60 -16.10
CA LYS A 70 -0.08 1.91 -17.43
C LYS A 70 0.98 2.61 -18.31
N ARG A 71 1.72 3.57 -17.75
CA ARG A 71 2.87 4.23 -18.40
C ARG A 71 3.99 3.25 -18.75
N TYR A 72 4.32 2.32 -17.85
CA TYR A 72 5.36 1.32 -18.06
C TYR A 72 5.00 0.36 -19.20
N LYS A 73 3.74 -0.08 -19.27
CA LYS A 73 3.23 -0.92 -20.37
C LYS A 73 3.25 -0.16 -21.71
N HIS A 74 2.89 1.13 -21.70
CA HIS A 74 2.91 1.95 -22.90
C HIS A 74 4.34 2.25 -23.40
N LYS A 75 5.31 2.49 -22.49
CA LYS A 75 6.73 2.61 -22.86
C LYS A 75 7.29 1.30 -23.42
N LYS A 76 6.96 0.13 -22.86
CA LYS A 76 7.40 -1.16 -23.44
C LYS A 76 6.87 -1.40 -24.85
N ILE A 77 5.63 -1.00 -25.13
CA ILE A 77 5.05 -1.10 -26.48
C ILE A 77 5.69 -0.07 -27.44
N ALA A 78 5.94 1.16 -26.97
CA ALA A 78 6.58 2.21 -27.76
C ALA A 78 8.09 2.01 -27.98
N VAL A 79 8.77 1.21 -27.15
CA VAL A 79 10.17 0.79 -27.36
C VAL A 79 10.27 -0.43 -28.28
N CYS A 80 9.18 -1.18 -28.48
CA CYS A 80 9.09 -2.28 -29.45
C CYS A 80 8.04 -2.07 -30.56
N PRO A 81 8.11 -1.01 -31.40
CA PRO A 81 7.41 -0.99 -32.68
C PRO A 81 8.33 -1.29 -33.89
N LEU A 82 9.64 -1.52 -33.71
CA LEU A 82 10.60 -1.61 -34.83
C LEU A 82 11.22 -3.00 -35.08
N ARG A 83 10.50 -4.10 -34.83
CA ARG A 83 11.00 -5.44 -35.20
C ARG A 83 9.98 -6.40 -35.80
N PHE A 84 9.05 -5.89 -36.61
CA PHE A 84 8.19 -6.75 -37.45
C PHE A 84 7.83 -6.05 -38.76
N ARG A 85 8.81 -5.84 -39.64
CA ARG A 85 8.54 -5.60 -41.07
C ARG A 85 9.75 -5.89 -41.96
N VAL A 86 10.31 -7.08 -41.92
CA VAL A 86 11.09 -7.65 -43.05
C VAL A 86 10.95 -9.16 -43.00
N GLN A 87 10.85 -9.78 -44.17
CA GLN A 87 10.66 -11.21 -44.45
C GLN A 87 9.19 -11.64 -44.63
N ASN A 88 8.56 -11.08 -45.66
CA ASN A 88 7.66 -11.86 -46.49
C ASN A 88 7.78 -11.38 -47.95
N LYS A 89 8.11 -12.33 -48.83
CA LYS A 89 8.46 -12.24 -50.27
C LYS A 89 9.91 -11.95 -50.62
#